data_AF-A0AAQ4EN05-F1
#
_entry.id   AF-A0AAQ4EN05-F1
#
_cell.length_a   1.000
_cell.length_b   1.000
_cell.length_c   1.000
_cell.angle_alpha   90.00
_cell.angle_beta   90.00
_cell.angle_gamma   90.00
#
_symmetry.space_group_name_H-M   'P 1'
#
loop_
_entity.id
_entity.type
_entity.pdbx_description
1 polymer ?
#
loop_
_entity_poly.entity_id
_entity_poly.type
_entity_poly.pdbx_seq_one_letter_code
_entity_poly.pdbx_strand_id
1 'polypeptide(L)'
;MASGAVMLPAVKPALARVGFSSRIKRSLTTWSRLASRFNNIGKRRTNFQLGFGERSGLFGHQVLQEPTGFYLLKEQATEDAEKYVKEATDPKRRRKMVQVFDDLSDALCRVADMAEFVRIGHPEGRFSSAAMDASVSINNLVEKLNTNKQLYDALKGVVENGDVVPTTEEDDHVSKLFLFDFEQSGIHLDEATRKKVVALNDYALHVGSHFSNNALQPRSVKKLQLPESVRGWYVIVLLRQFIALLH
;
A
#
# COMPACT_ATOMS: atom_id res chain seq x y z
N MET A 1 46.37 48.56 -43.38
CA MET A 1 47.39 47.59 -43.83
C MET A 1 46.68 46.51 -44.63
N ALA A 2 47.12 46.34 -45.90
CA ALA A 2 46.91 45.24 -46.85
C ALA A 2 45.48 44.66 -47.03
N SER A 3 44.84 44.84 -48.20
CA SER A 3 44.97 44.02 -49.43
C SER A 3 44.61 42.55 -49.19
N GLY A 4 43.73 41.90 -49.94
CA GLY A 4 43.45 42.01 -51.37
C GLY A 4 43.28 40.57 -51.88
N ALA A 5 42.28 40.36 -52.74
CA ALA A 5 41.80 39.06 -53.23
C ALA A 5 42.86 38.17 -53.91
N VAL A 6 42.53 36.88 -54.11
CA VAL A 6 42.48 36.17 -55.43
C VAL A 6 42.35 34.63 -55.26
N MET A 7 41.63 34.03 -56.22
CA MET A 7 41.30 32.61 -56.45
C MET A 7 42.48 31.62 -56.58
N LEU A 8 42.20 30.36 -56.16
CA LEU A 8 42.55 29.00 -56.68
C LEU A 8 43.94 28.74 -57.34
N PRO A 9 44.62 27.60 -57.06
CA PRO A 9 44.24 26.32 -57.68
C PRO A 9 44.54 25.04 -56.87
N ALA A 10 44.05 23.90 -57.40
CA ALA A 10 44.29 22.55 -56.92
C ALA A 10 45.66 21.98 -57.38
N VAL A 11 46.35 21.21 -56.52
CA VAL A 11 47.45 20.30 -56.88
C VAL A 11 47.42 19.05 -55.97
N LYS A 12 47.34 17.86 -56.58
CA LYS A 12 47.58 16.51 -55.99
C LYS A 12 49.06 16.11 -56.22
N PRO A 13 49.54 14.91 -55.82
CA PRO A 13 49.51 14.18 -54.56
C PRO A 13 50.95 13.86 -54.06
N ALA A 14 51.14 13.37 -52.83
CA ALA A 14 52.36 12.62 -52.49
C ALA A 14 52.13 11.61 -51.35
N LEU A 15 52.61 10.40 -51.59
CA LEU A 15 52.52 9.20 -50.76
C LEU A 15 53.27 9.33 -49.43
N ALA A 16 52.67 8.83 -48.35
CA ALA A 16 53.39 8.03 -47.34
C ALA A 16 52.39 7.18 -46.54
N ARG A 17 52.50 5.85 -46.70
CA ARG A 17 51.82 4.85 -45.87
C ARG A 17 52.46 4.86 -44.47
N VAL A 18 51.69 5.16 -43.42
CA VAL A 18 51.87 4.56 -42.10
C VAL A 18 50.48 4.38 -41.49
N GLY A 19 50.10 3.13 -41.24
CA GLY A 19 48.80 2.79 -40.69
C GLY A 19 48.71 3.12 -39.21
N PHE A 20 47.57 3.68 -38.81
CA PHE A 20 47.00 3.49 -37.47
C PHE A 20 45.47 3.43 -37.61
N SER A 21 44.92 2.26 -37.30
CA SER A 21 43.47 2.03 -37.22
C SER A 21 42.93 2.77 -35.99
N SER A 22 42.27 3.92 -36.18
CA SER A 22 41.51 4.59 -35.12
C SER A 22 40.02 4.31 -35.30
N ARG A 23 39.58 3.23 -34.64
CA ARG A 23 38.17 2.92 -34.42
C ARG A 23 37.55 4.08 -33.64
N ILE A 24 36.68 4.86 -34.28
CA ILE A 24 35.90 5.94 -33.65
C ILE A 24 35.13 5.36 -32.46
N LYS A 25 35.59 5.64 -31.24
CA LYS A 25 34.80 5.39 -30.02
C LYS A 25 33.95 6.63 -29.78
N ARG A 26 32.65 6.50 -30.09
CA ARG A 26 31.61 7.43 -29.65
C ARG A 26 31.68 7.52 -28.11
N SER A 27 31.92 8.73 -27.62
CA SER A 27 31.83 9.07 -26.21
C SER A 27 30.36 8.96 -25.79
N LEU A 28 30.04 7.95 -24.97
CA LEU A 28 28.72 7.79 -24.37
C LEU A 28 28.67 8.58 -23.06
N THR A 29 27.56 9.30 -22.92
CA THR A 29 27.13 10.14 -21.81
C THR A 29 27.48 9.58 -20.43
N THR A 30 28.02 10.46 -19.60
CA THR A 30 28.38 10.28 -18.19
C THR A 30 27.24 9.65 -17.40
N TRP A 31 27.42 8.41 -16.96
CA TRP A 31 26.50 7.73 -16.06
C TRP A 31 26.55 8.42 -14.68
N SER A 32 25.40 8.87 -14.16
CA SER A 32 25.32 9.49 -12.84
C SER A 32 25.67 8.49 -11.72
N ARG A 33 26.07 9.01 -10.54
CA ARG A 33 26.37 8.19 -9.34
C ARG A 33 25.19 7.28 -8.93
N LEU A 34 23.96 7.70 -9.24
CA LEU A 34 22.73 6.93 -9.01
C LEU A 34 22.60 5.74 -9.98
N ALA A 35 22.83 5.96 -11.27
CA ALA A 35 22.76 4.90 -12.29
C ALA A 35 23.86 3.83 -12.08
N SER A 36 25.03 4.22 -11.57
CA SER A 36 26.08 3.28 -11.18
C SER A 36 25.74 2.44 -9.94
N ARG A 37 24.82 2.91 -9.07
CA ARG A 37 24.34 2.15 -7.91
C ARG A 37 23.32 1.07 -8.30
N PHE A 38 22.38 1.39 -9.20
CA PHE A 38 21.39 0.42 -9.67
C PHE A 38 22.00 -0.69 -10.55
N ASN A 39 23.01 -0.38 -11.36
CA ASN A 39 23.69 -1.38 -12.21
C ASN A 39 24.78 -2.19 -11.50
N ASN A 40 25.10 -1.89 -10.23
CA ASN A 40 26.03 -2.70 -9.43
C ASN A 40 25.35 -3.86 -8.67
N ILE A 41 24.04 -4.06 -8.87
CA ILE A 41 23.32 -5.26 -8.45
C ILE A 41 23.77 -6.41 -9.37
N GLY A 42 24.95 -6.98 -9.09
CA GLY A 42 25.47 -8.09 -9.90
C GLY A 42 26.94 -8.42 -9.72
N LYS A 43 27.75 -7.56 -9.10
CA LYS A 43 29.11 -7.95 -8.70
C LYS A 43 29.06 -8.62 -7.33
N ARG A 44 28.82 -9.94 -7.36
CA ARG A 44 29.03 -10.87 -6.25
C ARG A 44 30.34 -10.51 -5.54
N ARG A 45 30.25 -9.93 -4.35
CA ARG A 45 31.38 -9.93 -3.42
C ARG A 45 31.58 -11.38 -3.00
N THR A 46 32.61 -12.01 -3.53
CA THR A 46 33.16 -13.27 -3.02
C THR A 46 33.89 -12.99 -1.70
N ASN A 47 33.16 -12.50 -0.70
CA ASN A 47 33.41 -12.80 0.69
C ASN A 47 32.19 -13.58 1.15
N PHE A 48 32.09 -14.82 0.66
CA PHE A 48 31.41 -15.87 1.40
C PHE A 48 32.27 -16.15 2.63
N GLN A 49 32.23 -15.26 3.62
CA GLN A 49 31.89 -15.79 4.93
C GLN A 49 30.50 -16.36 4.74
N LEU A 50 30.45 -17.67 4.49
CA LEU A 50 29.32 -18.50 4.86
C LEU A 50 29.22 -18.44 6.40
N GLY A 51 28.97 -17.23 6.91
CA GLY A 51 28.28 -17.10 8.15
C GLY A 51 26.92 -17.70 7.84
N PHE A 52 26.68 -18.88 8.40
CA PHE A 52 25.44 -19.12 9.11
C PHE A 52 25.28 -18.03 10.18
N GLY A 53 25.27 -16.75 9.78
CA GLY A 53 24.87 -15.64 10.62
C GLY A 53 23.43 -15.95 10.94
N GLU A 54 23.14 -16.01 12.24
CA GLU A 54 21.85 -16.43 12.80
C GLU A 54 20.73 -16.04 11.85
N ARG A 55 19.87 -17.01 11.48
CA ARG A 55 18.71 -16.77 10.64
C ARG A 55 17.90 -15.64 11.30
N SER A 56 18.14 -14.40 10.92
CA SER A 56 17.32 -13.29 11.33
C SER A 56 16.04 -13.50 10.54
N GLY A 57 14.95 -13.83 11.23
CA GLY A 57 13.67 -14.01 10.57
C GLY A 57 13.22 -12.73 9.86
N LEU A 58 12.11 -12.79 9.14
CA LEU A 58 11.65 -11.68 8.29
C LEU A 58 11.61 -10.35 9.06
N PHE A 59 12.14 -9.29 8.44
CA PHE A 59 12.23 -7.93 9.01
C PHE A 59 12.99 -7.83 10.35
N GLY A 60 13.85 -8.80 10.65
CA GLY A 60 14.56 -8.86 11.93
C GLY A 60 13.75 -9.52 13.06
N HIS A 61 12.53 -9.98 12.79
CA HIS A 61 11.75 -10.76 13.75
C HIS A 61 12.24 -12.21 13.79
N GLN A 62 12.94 -12.59 14.85
CA GLN A 62 13.44 -13.97 15.01
C GLN A 62 12.35 -15.03 14.95
N VAL A 63 11.12 -14.70 15.37
CA VAL A 63 9.98 -15.63 15.28
C VAL A 63 9.59 -15.96 13.83
N LEU A 64 9.88 -15.06 12.88
CA LEU A 64 9.60 -15.24 11.45
C LEU A 64 10.76 -15.92 10.70
N GLN A 65 11.49 -16.80 11.37
CA GLN A 65 12.42 -17.73 10.71
C GLN A 65 11.69 -18.84 9.96
N GLU A 66 10.50 -19.19 10.44
CA GLU A 66 9.62 -20.21 9.86
C GLU A 66 8.20 -19.63 9.70
N PRO A 67 7.39 -20.15 8.76
CA PRO A 67 6.01 -19.67 8.55
C PRO A 67 5.14 -19.72 9.80
N THR A 68 5.40 -20.67 10.71
CA THR A 68 4.70 -20.80 12.00
C THR A 68 4.88 -19.58 12.90
N GLY A 69 5.88 -18.73 12.66
CA GLY A 69 6.04 -17.47 13.37
C GLY A 69 4.85 -16.53 13.24
N PHE A 70 4.12 -16.56 12.12
CA PHE A 70 2.89 -15.78 11.94
C PHE A 70 1.79 -16.20 12.90
N TYR A 71 1.72 -17.49 13.25
CA TYR A 71 0.82 -17.96 14.29
C TYR A 71 1.17 -17.34 15.65
N LEU A 72 2.44 -17.35 16.03
CA LEU A 72 2.87 -16.76 17.31
C LEU A 72 2.60 -15.25 17.37
N LEU A 73 2.85 -14.53 16.27
CA LEU A 73 2.59 -13.09 16.20
C LEU A 73 1.10 -12.77 16.33
N LYS A 74 0.22 -13.52 15.65
CA LYS A 74 -1.22 -13.26 15.75
C LYS A 74 -1.80 -13.61 17.13
N GLU A 75 -1.31 -14.68 17.78
CA GLU A 75 -1.75 -15.03 19.13
C GLU A 75 -1.32 -13.95 20.12
N GLN A 76 -0.07 -13.49 20.05
CA GLN A 76 0.42 -12.40 20.88
C GLN A 76 -0.39 -11.11 20.69
N ALA A 77 -0.67 -10.72 19.44
CA ALA A 77 -1.50 -9.55 19.15
C ALA A 77 -2.93 -9.71 19.68
N THR A 78 -3.47 -10.93 19.69
CA THR A 78 -4.79 -11.23 20.25
C THR A 78 -4.78 -11.07 21.78
N GLU A 79 -3.77 -11.62 22.45
CA GLU A 79 -3.60 -11.48 23.91
C GLU A 79 -3.42 -10.01 24.33
N ASP A 80 -2.60 -9.26 23.59
CA ASP A 80 -2.39 -7.83 23.82
C ASP A 80 -3.69 -7.04 23.60
N ALA A 81 -4.43 -7.34 22.53
CA ALA A 81 -5.71 -6.70 22.28
C ALA A 81 -6.72 -6.96 23.42
N GLU A 82 -6.83 -8.21 23.88
CA GLU A 82 -7.70 -8.54 25.02
C GLU A 82 -7.30 -7.79 26.30
N LYS A 83 -6.00 -7.67 26.56
CA LYS A 83 -5.47 -6.91 27.69
C LYS A 83 -5.84 -5.44 27.60
N TYR A 84 -5.69 -4.80 26.44
CA TYR A 84 -6.04 -3.39 26.26
C TYR A 84 -7.55 -3.15 26.31
N VAL A 85 -8.37 -4.07 25.79
CA VAL A 85 -9.83 -3.99 25.95
C VAL A 85 -10.24 -4.08 27.42
N LYS A 86 -9.64 -5.01 28.18
CA LYS A 86 -9.87 -5.12 29.63
C LYS A 86 -9.50 -3.83 30.35
N GLU A 87 -8.37 -3.21 29.99
CA GLU A 87 -7.97 -1.94 30.59
C GLU A 87 -8.90 -0.78 30.21
N ALA A 88 -9.26 -0.65 28.93
CA ALA A 88 -10.13 0.42 28.45
C ALA A 88 -11.51 0.38 29.10
N THR A 89 -12.01 -0.82 29.40
CA THR A 89 -13.32 -1.04 30.04
C THR A 89 -13.27 -1.10 31.57
N ASP A 90 -12.09 -1.06 32.19
CA ASP A 90 -11.95 -1.02 33.64
C ASP A 90 -12.12 0.42 34.16
N PRO A 91 -13.09 0.69 35.05
CA PRO A 91 -13.24 2.02 35.67
C PRO A 91 -12.03 2.46 36.50
N LYS A 92 -11.11 1.54 36.85
CA LYS A 92 -9.86 1.82 37.58
C LYS A 92 -8.63 2.01 36.68
N ARG A 93 -8.83 2.21 35.37
CA ARG A 93 -7.78 2.54 34.41
C ARG A 93 -6.89 3.68 34.90
N ARG A 94 -5.58 3.59 34.61
CA ARG A 94 -4.56 4.56 35.07
C ARG A 94 -3.86 5.33 33.94
N ARG A 95 -4.02 4.89 32.69
CA ARG A 95 -3.48 5.55 31.48
C ARG A 95 -4.57 6.34 30.80
N LYS A 96 -4.25 7.28 29.91
CA LYS A 96 -5.27 7.99 29.11
C LYS A 96 -5.97 7.02 28.17
N MET A 97 -7.25 7.24 27.87
CA MET A 97 -8.04 6.38 26.98
C MET A 97 -7.40 6.32 25.59
N VAL A 98 -7.00 7.47 25.06
CA VAL A 98 -6.31 7.59 23.78
C VAL A 98 -5.04 6.73 23.70
N GLN A 99 -4.26 6.63 24.78
CA GLN A 99 -3.05 5.80 24.82
C GLN A 99 -3.36 4.31 24.78
N VAL A 100 -4.43 3.89 25.47
CA VAL A 100 -4.86 2.48 25.45
C VAL A 100 -5.35 2.09 24.05
N PHE A 101 -6.07 2.99 23.37
CA PHE A 101 -6.54 2.77 21.99
C PHE A 101 -5.41 2.79 20.96
N ASP A 102 -4.41 3.66 21.14
CA ASP A 102 -3.21 3.69 20.30
C ASP A 102 -2.42 2.39 20.41
N ASP A 103 -2.15 1.91 21.64
CA ASP A 103 -1.46 0.64 21.86
C ASP A 103 -2.26 -0.57 21.34
N LEU A 104 -3.59 -0.54 21.47
CA LEU A 104 -4.48 -1.55 20.89
C LEU A 104 -4.35 -1.59 19.36
N SER A 105 -4.36 -0.42 18.72
CA SER A 105 -4.24 -0.29 17.27
C SER A 105 -2.84 -0.70 16.80
N ASP A 106 -1.78 -0.29 17.49
CA ASP A 106 -0.39 -0.66 17.17
C ASP A 106 -0.19 -2.18 17.22
N ALA A 107 -0.69 -2.84 18.28
CA ALA A 107 -0.56 -4.29 18.44
C ALA A 107 -1.17 -5.06 17.25
N LEU A 108 -2.29 -4.58 16.71
CA LEU A 108 -2.97 -5.20 15.58
C LEU A 108 -2.34 -4.81 14.24
N CYS A 109 -2.13 -3.52 13.98
CA CYS A 109 -1.62 -3.00 12.71
C CYS A 109 -0.22 -3.52 12.39
N ARG A 110 0.66 -3.65 13.39
CA ARG A 110 2.01 -4.18 13.17
C ARG A 110 2.00 -5.60 12.62
N VAL A 111 1.06 -6.44 13.07
CA VAL A 111 0.91 -7.80 12.52
C VAL A 111 0.19 -7.76 11.18
N ALA A 112 -0.89 -6.98 11.05
CA ALA A 112 -1.68 -6.88 9.82
C ALA A 112 -0.84 -6.39 8.64
N ASP A 113 -0.14 -5.26 8.78
CA ASP A 113 0.65 -4.64 7.70
C ASP A 113 1.78 -5.56 7.24
N MET A 114 2.49 -6.15 8.20
CA MET A 114 3.57 -7.09 7.93
C MET A 114 3.05 -8.36 7.25
N ALA A 115 1.94 -8.92 7.75
CA ALA A 115 1.32 -10.11 7.18
C ALA A 115 0.82 -9.84 5.76
N GLU A 116 0.21 -8.69 5.50
CA GLU A 116 -0.29 -8.31 4.18
C GLU A 116 0.85 -8.14 3.17
N PHE A 117 1.95 -7.50 3.59
CA PHE A 117 3.14 -7.38 2.76
C PHE A 117 3.74 -8.75 2.41
N VAL A 118 3.87 -9.65 3.38
CA VAL A 118 4.42 -11.00 3.15
C VAL A 118 3.49 -11.86 2.31
N ARG A 119 2.18 -11.75 2.50
CA ARG A 119 1.16 -12.43 1.71
C ARG A 119 1.32 -12.12 0.21
N ILE A 120 1.53 -10.85 -0.13
CA ILE A 120 1.65 -10.38 -1.53
C ILE A 120 3.06 -10.62 -2.09
N GLY A 121 4.10 -10.38 -1.28
CA GLY A 121 5.47 -10.24 -1.77
C GLY A 121 6.38 -11.45 -1.57
N HIS A 122 6.04 -12.43 -0.74
CA HIS A 122 6.97 -13.51 -0.41
C HIS A 122 7.04 -14.58 -1.53
N PRO A 123 8.24 -15.00 -1.97
CA PRO A 123 8.38 -15.96 -3.07
C PRO A 123 8.01 -17.40 -2.69
N GLU A 124 8.13 -17.77 -1.41
CA GLU A 124 7.72 -19.07 -0.90
C GLU A 124 6.27 -19.04 -0.43
N GLY A 125 5.42 -19.86 -1.06
CA GLY A 125 3.98 -19.89 -0.78
C GLY A 125 3.60 -20.30 0.65
N ARG A 126 4.46 -21.03 1.37
CA ARG A 126 4.21 -21.39 2.78
C ARG A 126 4.17 -20.16 3.69
N PHE A 127 5.07 -19.21 3.49
CA PHE A 127 5.05 -17.93 4.19
C PHE A 127 3.85 -17.08 3.76
N SER A 128 3.56 -16.99 2.46
CA SER A 128 2.40 -16.25 1.96
C SER A 128 1.08 -16.77 2.54
N SER A 129 0.91 -18.10 2.63
CA SER A 129 -0.26 -18.74 3.22
C SER A 129 -0.37 -18.46 4.72
N ALA A 130 0.72 -18.63 5.48
CA ALA A 130 0.70 -18.36 6.92
C ALA A 130 0.45 -16.88 7.24
N ALA A 131 1.00 -15.98 6.42
CA ALA A 131 0.74 -14.55 6.51
C ALA A 131 -0.71 -14.20 6.15
N MET A 132 -1.30 -14.85 5.13
CA MET A 132 -2.72 -14.70 4.82
C MET A 132 -3.60 -15.09 6.02
N ASP A 133 -3.33 -16.23 6.64
CA ASP A 133 -4.10 -16.70 7.79
C ASP A 133 -4.00 -15.72 8.97
N ALA A 134 -2.82 -15.14 9.22
CA ALA A 134 -2.64 -14.11 10.24
C ALA A 134 -3.38 -12.82 9.89
N SER A 135 -3.27 -12.31 8.66
CA SER A 135 -3.96 -11.10 8.19
C SER A 135 -5.49 -11.25 8.33
N VAL A 136 -6.05 -12.37 7.88
CA VAL A 136 -7.49 -12.66 8.03
C VAL A 136 -7.90 -12.74 9.51
N SER A 137 -7.08 -13.37 10.36
CA SER A 137 -7.37 -13.48 11.80
C SER A 137 -7.41 -12.11 12.48
N ILE A 138 -6.43 -11.24 12.20
CA ILE A 138 -6.36 -9.89 12.76
C ILE A 138 -7.51 -9.02 12.25
N ASN A 139 -7.84 -9.07 10.96
CA ASN A 139 -8.99 -8.33 10.41
C ASN A 139 -10.30 -8.75 11.08
N ASN A 140 -10.52 -10.05 11.28
CA ASN A 140 -11.70 -10.54 11.99
C ASN A 140 -11.74 -10.07 13.45
N LEU A 141 -10.59 -9.91 14.12
CA LEU A 141 -10.51 -9.36 15.46
C LEU A 141 -10.84 -7.86 15.46
N VAL A 142 -10.31 -7.08 14.51
CA VAL A 142 -10.65 -5.66 14.33
C VAL A 142 -12.15 -5.46 14.14
N GLU A 143 -12.81 -6.27 13.29
CA GLU A 143 -14.26 -6.19 13.11
C GLU A 143 -15.06 -6.46 14.40
N LYS A 144 -14.61 -7.43 15.20
CA LYS A 144 -15.20 -7.71 16.52
C LYS A 144 -15.00 -6.53 17.49
N LEU A 145 -13.84 -5.89 17.46
CA LEU A 145 -13.52 -4.74 18.32
C LEU A 145 -14.34 -3.51 17.91
N ASN A 146 -14.43 -3.22 16.61
CA ASN A 146 -15.21 -2.10 16.06
C ASN A 146 -16.72 -2.20 16.31
N THR A 147 -17.20 -3.41 16.67
CA THR A 147 -18.59 -3.68 17.05
C THR A 147 -18.75 -4.00 18.54
N ASN A 148 -17.70 -3.83 19.35
CA ASN A 148 -17.74 -4.07 20.79
C ASN A 148 -18.41 -2.90 21.54
N LYS A 149 -19.62 -3.15 22.04
CA LYS A 149 -20.43 -2.14 22.71
C LYS A 149 -19.82 -1.61 24.02
N GLN A 150 -19.16 -2.46 24.80
CA GLN A 150 -18.52 -2.05 26.06
C GLN A 150 -17.36 -1.09 25.80
N LEU A 151 -16.56 -1.38 24.77
CA LEU A 151 -15.44 -0.53 24.39
C LEU A 151 -15.92 0.83 23.88
N TYR A 152 -16.99 0.85 23.07
CA TYR A 152 -17.64 2.08 22.64
C TYR A 152 -18.21 2.89 23.81
N ASP A 153 -18.97 2.25 24.72
CA ASP A 153 -19.60 2.97 25.83
C ASP A 153 -18.55 3.55 26.79
N ALA A 154 -17.42 2.85 26.99
CA ALA A 154 -16.29 3.36 27.78
C ALA A 154 -15.64 4.59 27.13
N LEU A 155 -15.36 4.55 25.82
CA LEU A 155 -14.80 5.69 25.08
C LEU A 155 -15.77 6.87 25.05
N LYS A 156 -17.05 6.62 24.80
CA LYS A 156 -18.09 7.64 24.82
C LYS A 156 -18.18 8.33 26.17
N GLY A 157 -18.11 7.56 27.26
CA GLY A 157 -18.07 8.10 28.62
C GLY A 157 -16.91 9.08 28.83
N VAL A 158 -15.73 8.77 28.28
CA VAL A 158 -14.56 9.66 28.31
C VAL A 158 -14.78 10.93 27.49
N VAL A 159 -15.33 10.82 26.28
CA VAL A 159 -15.58 11.98 25.40
C VAL A 159 -16.64 12.92 25.98
N GLU A 160 -17.66 12.39 26.66
CA GLU A 160 -18.76 13.18 27.23
C GLU A 160 -18.44 13.77 28.60
N ASN A 161 -17.72 13.03 29.45
CA ASN A 161 -17.51 13.40 30.86
C ASN A 161 -16.06 13.76 31.21
N GLY A 162 -15.14 13.64 30.26
CA GLY A 162 -13.70 13.78 30.47
C GLY A 162 -13.04 12.46 30.89
N ASP A 163 -11.73 12.39 30.67
CA ASP A 163 -10.93 11.22 31.03
C ASP A 163 -10.55 11.23 32.53
N VAL A 164 -10.30 10.04 33.11
CA VAL A 164 -9.84 9.87 34.50
C VAL A 164 -8.42 10.37 34.72
N VAL A 165 -7.67 10.57 33.63
CA VAL A 165 -6.32 11.15 33.61
C VAL A 165 -6.38 12.48 32.86
N PRO A 166 -5.68 13.54 33.28
CA PRO A 166 -5.65 14.81 32.54
C PRO A 166 -5.20 14.63 31.08
N THR A 167 -6.01 15.15 30.15
CA THR A 167 -5.80 15.11 28.70
C THR A 167 -5.40 16.48 28.14
N THR A 168 -4.75 16.49 26.99
CA THR A 168 -4.53 17.70 26.19
C THR A 168 -5.66 17.87 25.16
N GLU A 169 -5.71 19.03 24.48
CA GLU A 169 -6.69 19.25 23.40
C GLU A 169 -6.53 18.23 22.26
N GLU A 170 -5.29 17.80 21.97
CA GLU A 170 -5.01 16.76 20.98
C GLU A 170 -5.54 15.39 21.42
N ASP A 171 -5.33 15.01 22.68
CA ASP A 171 -5.85 13.75 23.23
C ASP A 171 -7.39 13.68 23.12
N ASP A 172 -8.06 14.79 23.45
CA ASP A 172 -9.52 14.91 23.37
C ASP A 172 -10.00 14.87 21.90
N HIS A 173 -9.24 15.49 20.99
CA HIS A 173 -9.55 15.45 19.56
C HIS A 173 -9.43 14.04 19.00
N VAL A 174 -8.34 13.32 19.30
CA VAL A 174 -8.15 11.93 18.85
C VAL A 174 -9.21 11.01 19.45
N SER A 175 -9.59 11.20 20.71
CA SER A 175 -10.67 10.41 21.34
C SER A 175 -12.01 10.60 20.62
N LYS A 176 -12.31 11.82 20.14
CA LYS A 176 -13.50 12.09 19.31
C LYS A 176 -13.42 11.44 17.94
N LEU A 177 -12.23 11.36 17.33
CA LEU A 177 -12.03 10.64 16.07
C LEU A 177 -12.29 9.15 16.23
N PHE A 178 -11.76 8.53 17.28
CA PHE A 178 -12.06 7.12 17.58
C PHE A 178 -13.56 6.90 17.81
N LEU A 179 -14.23 7.78 18.56
CA LEU A 179 -15.68 7.66 18.78
C LEU A 179 -16.44 7.76 17.47
N PHE A 180 -16.04 8.70 16.60
CA PHE A 180 -16.63 8.85 15.28
C PHE A 180 -16.46 7.60 14.43
N ASP A 181 -15.30 6.95 14.42
CA ASP A 181 -15.05 5.70 13.69
C ASP A 181 -15.96 4.56 14.16
N PHE A 182 -16.19 4.44 15.47
CA PHE A 182 -17.20 3.51 16.01
C PHE A 182 -18.60 3.85 15.53
N GLU A 183 -18.97 5.13 15.51
CA GLU A 183 -20.31 5.53 15.11
C GLU A 183 -20.57 5.35 13.61
N GLN A 184 -19.52 5.47 12.78
CA GLN A 184 -19.58 5.12 11.37
C GLN A 184 -19.93 3.65 11.12
N SER A 185 -19.53 2.73 12.01
CA SER A 185 -19.94 1.31 11.93
C SER A 185 -21.41 1.08 12.30
N GLY A 186 -22.12 2.12 12.77
CA GLY A 186 -23.50 2.03 13.21
C GLY A 186 -23.67 1.42 14.60
N ILE A 187 -22.61 1.34 15.41
CA ILE A 187 -22.66 0.71 16.74
C ILE A 187 -23.61 1.41 17.73
N HIS A 188 -23.86 2.70 17.52
CA HIS A 188 -24.75 3.53 18.33
C HIS A 188 -26.23 3.36 17.97
N LEU A 189 -26.53 2.77 16.81
CA LEU A 189 -27.88 2.62 16.29
C LEU A 189 -28.62 1.47 16.97
N ASP A 190 -29.94 1.63 17.12
CA ASP A 190 -30.84 0.55 17.52
C ASP A 190 -30.90 -0.55 16.44
N GLU A 191 -31.40 -1.71 16.82
CA GLU A 191 -31.40 -2.89 15.94
C GLU A 191 -32.18 -2.67 14.63
N ALA A 192 -33.31 -1.97 14.68
CA ALA A 192 -34.12 -1.73 13.49
C ALA A 192 -33.41 -0.79 12.51
N THR A 193 -32.82 0.29 13.03
CA THR A 193 -32.04 1.22 12.21
C THR A 193 -30.77 0.55 11.68
N ARG A 194 -30.08 -0.26 12.49
CA ARG A 194 -28.90 -1.01 12.04
C ARG A 194 -29.22 -1.99 10.92
N LYS A 195 -30.33 -2.74 11.01
CA LYS A 195 -30.78 -3.62 9.92
C LYS A 195 -31.03 -2.86 8.63
N LYS A 196 -31.60 -1.66 8.72
CA LYS A 196 -31.81 -0.78 7.56
C LYS A 196 -30.49 -0.32 6.95
N VAL A 197 -29.51 0.06 7.77
CA VAL A 197 -28.16 0.44 7.29
C VAL A 197 -27.49 -0.72 6.56
N VAL A 198 -27.51 -1.93 7.14
CA VAL A 198 -26.96 -3.14 6.49
C VAL A 198 -27.64 -3.39 5.15
N ALA A 199 -28.97 -3.38 5.09
CA ALA A 199 -29.71 -3.60 3.85
C ALA A 199 -29.39 -2.55 2.77
N LEU A 200 -29.21 -1.28 3.15
CA LEU A 200 -28.82 -0.21 2.22
C LEU A 200 -27.38 -0.38 1.73
N ASN A 201 -26.47 -0.81 2.62
CA ASN A 201 -25.07 -1.06 2.25
C ASN A 201 -24.95 -2.25 1.28
N ASP A 202 -25.66 -3.34 1.55
CA ASP A 202 -25.74 -4.50 0.65
C ASP A 202 -26.29 -4.11 -0.72
N TYR A 203 -27.35 -3.29 -0.73
CA TYR A 203 -27.91 -2.76 -1.97
C TYR A 203 -26.90 -1.89 -2.73
N ALA A 204 -26.20 -0.98 -2.04
CA ALA A 204 -25.17 -0.12 -2.63
C ALA A 204 -24.03 -0.93 -3.25
N LEU A 205 -23.53 -1.96 -2.54
CA LEU A 205 -22.50 -2.87 -3.05
C LEU A 205 -22.99 -3.64 -4.28
N HIS A 206 -24.23 -4.12 -4.24
CA HIS A 206 -24.84 -4.84 -5.37
C HIS A 206 -24.94 -3.96 -6.62
N VAL A 207 -25.50 -2.75 -6.50
CA VAL A 207 -25.64 -1.85 -7.65
C VAL A 207 -24.29 -1.31 -8.13
N GLY A 208 -23.32 -1.10 -7.22
CA GLY A 208 -21.96 -0.71 -7.55
C GLY A 208 -21.22 -1.80 -8.35
N SER A 209 -21.34 -3.06 -7.92
CA SER A 209 -20.79 -4.20 -8.66
C SER A 209 -21.44 -4.33 -10.04
N HIS A 210 -22.77 -4.23 -10.11
CA HIS A 210 -23.50 -4.25 -11.37
C HIS A 210 -23.04 -3.12 -12.31
N PHE A 211 -22.88 -1.89 -11.79
CA PHE A 211 -22.37 -0.77 -12.57
C PHE A 211 -20.96 -1.05 -13.09
N SER A 212 -20.01 -1.44 -12.24
CA SER A 212 -18.63 -1.73 -12.63
C SER A 212 -18.55 -2.82 -13.68
N ASN A 213 -19.29 -3.91 -13.50
CA ASN A 213 -19.34 -5.02 -14.46
C ASN A 213 -19.88 -4.59 -15.82
N ASN A 214 -20.91 -3.73 -15.85
CA ASN A 214 -21.50 -3.22 -17.08
C ASN A 214 -20.70 -2.09 -17.74
N ALA A 215 -20.05 -1.24 -16.95
CA ALA A 215 -19.16 -0.20 -17.45
C ALA A 215 -17.99 -0.81 -18.24
N LEU A 216 -17.55 -2.01 -17.82
CA LEU A 216 -16.53 -2.83 -18.48
C LEU A 216 -17.02 -3.58 -19.72
N GLN A 217 -18.34 -3.67 -19.95
CA GLN A 217 -18.86 -4.35 -21.13
C GLN A 217 -18.76 -3.46 -22.38
N PRO A 218 -18.14 -3.96 -23.47
CA PRO A 218 -18.16 -3.27 -24.74
C PRO A 218 -19.60 -3.12 -25.25
N ARG A 219 -20.01 -1.91 -25.61
CA ARG A 219 -21.33 -1.66 -26.20
C ARG A 219 -21.19 -1.43 -27.70
N SER A 220 -21.98 -2.12 -28.50
CA SER A 220 -22.12 -1.80 -29.93
C SER A 220 -23.07 -0.62 -30.10
N VAL A 221 -22.58 0.46 -30.70
CA VAL A 221 -23.38 1.65 -31.03
C VAL A 221 -23.46 1.79 -32.54
N LYS A 222 -24.65 2.09 -33.09
CA LYS A 222 -24.80 2.30 -34.53
C LYS A 222 -23.98 3.53 -34.94
N LYS A 223 -23.19 3.41 -36.00
CA LYS A 223 -22.31 4.49 -36.49
C LYS A 223 -23.04 5.82 -36.73
N LEU A 224 -24.31 5.76 -37.12
CA LEU A 224 -25.19 6.92 -37.33
C LEU A 224 -25.47 7.72 -36.04
N GLN A 225 -25.35 7.10 -34.87
CA GLN A 225 -25.56 7.74 -33.56
C GLN A 225 -24.32 8.47 -33.03
N LEU A 226 -23.16 8.32 -33.70
CA LEU A 226 -21.94 9.04 -33.33
C LEU A 226 -21.89 10.44 -33.99
N PRO A 227 -21.27 11.44 -33.34
CA PRO A 227 -20.99 12.74 -33.96
C PRO A 227 -20.17 12.59 -35.23
N GLU A 228 -20.46 13.41 -36.24
CA GLU A 228 -19.89 13.28 -37.59
C GLU A 228 -18.35 13.37 -37.60
N SER A 229 -17.78 14.18 -36.70
CA SER A 229 -16.33 14.37 -36.51
C SER A 229 -15.57 13.09 -36.10
N VAL A 230 -16.23 12.13 -35.43
CA VAL A 230 -15.58 10.91 -34.92
C VAL A 230 -15.98 9.65 -35.69
N ARG A 231 -16.97 9.72 -36.59
CA ARG A 231 -17.43 8.54 -37.38
C ARG A 231 -16.32 7.91 -38.23
N GLY A 232 -15.37 8.70 -38.75
CA GLY A 232 -14.25 8.19 -39.55
C GLY A 232 -13.26 7.33 -38.77
N TRP A 233 -13.25 7.46 -37.44
CA TRP A 233 -12.26 6.84 -36.55
C TRP A 233 -12.69 5.45 -36.08
N TYR A 234 -13.97 5.09 -36.26
CA TYR A 234 -14.52 3.81 -35.83
C TYR A 234 -15.11 3.06 -37.03
N VAL A 235 -14.33 2.12 -37.57
CA VAL A 235 -14.73 1.22 -38.67
C VAL A 235 -15.28 -0.08 -38.05
N ILE A 236 -16.55 -0.07 -37.63
CA ILE A 236 -17.27 -1.21 -37.03
C ILE A 236 -16.41 -1.91 -35.95
N VAL A 237 -16.35 -1.34 -34.75
CA VAL A 237 -15.59 -1.91 -33.64
C VAL A 237 -16.44 -1.82 -32.37
N LEU A 238 -16.65 -2.95 -31.70
CA LEU A 238 -17.11 -3.04 -30.31
C LEU A 238 -16.37 -1.98 -29.51
N LEU A 239 -17.08 -1.04 -28.88
CA LEU A 239 -16.44 0.03 -28.10
C LEU A 239 -15.65 -0.60 -26.95
N ARG A 240 -14.36 -0.85 -27.18
CA ARG A 240 -13.38 -1.04 -26.11
C ARG A 240 -13.28 0.28 -25.38
N GLN A 241 -13.49 0.22 -24.06
CA GLN A 241 -13.46 1.35 -23.16
C GLN A 241 -12.25 2.24 -23.38
N PHE A 242 -12.53 3.53 -23.50
CA PHE A 242 -11.56 4.61 -23.35
C PHE A 242 -11.48 5.11 -21.89
N ILE A 243 -11.92 4.30 -20.91
CA ILE A 243 -11.79 4.59 -19.47
C ILE A 243 -10.71 3.68 -18.87
N ALA A 244 -9.46 3.89 -19.25
CA ALA A 244 -8.30 3.25 -18.60
C ALA A 244 -7.00 4.07 -18.73
N LEU A 245 -7.09 5.35 -19.07
CA LEU A 245 -5.93 6.27 -19.12
C LEU A 245 -6.29 7.56 -18.40
N LEU A 246 -6.38 7.49 -17.08
CA LEU A 246 -6.21 8.60 -16.15
C LEU A 246 -6.14 8.01 -14.73
N HIS A 247 -5.04 7.31 -14.44
CA HIS A 247 -4.47 7.13 -13.10
C HIS A 247 -2.95 7.15 -13.27
#